data_AF-A0AA40M4I2-F1
#
_entry.id   AF-A0AA40M4I2-F1
#
_cell.length_a   1.000
_cell.length_b   1.000
_cell.length_c   1.000
_cell.angle_alpha   90.00
_cell.angle_beta   90.00
_cell.angle_gamma   90.00
#
_symmetry.space_group_name_H-M   'P 1'
#
loop_
_entity.id
_entity.type
_entity.pdbx_description
1 polymer ?
#
loop_
_entity_poly.entity_id
_entity_poly.type
_entity_poly.pdbx_seq_one_letter_code
_entity_poly.pdbx_strand_id
1 'polypeptide(L)'
;MIKKNKIKNFCAAATLSGALMASLHTTAYAVITDYAIKVNEQIFSYNQNELEKSFLSYKSGEKSRLYEDFRSKLSEGNGFYAFKDDKKGFIPYKTVEKGFLESKYNSKSFNIDEFIESDTCKSVEVQSVNKVNIDEKNEIIIKENISTENKEIKKQEESTSTSSSSSRRIRSSSSSKRNKVIEVKKEEKIVQVEKAEQEKQAQIQRESEAKRKQEEKGAQVQKERELVEKKAKEQKAEEERRAQAEKAEQEKQAQIQRESEAKRKQEEKGAQVQKERELVERKAKEQKAEEERRAQAEKAEQEKQAQIQRESEVKINQQKEEQKLVAKSNALIKSEITQTAQKSRLGNYQVTTVMIQGTVKENGVFQVAGERVEVQKGDDYSKVAHKIYNKFKNNENWLVEFKYVQAGYKANITFTSKKIREHVNSLVVSGNGIEFKYTNEEYGTLPIGEMAEICTVTVLDNSKLNNTLKIKVSSDVINQTFATLSVKLESGDSKEKIAEKISNALRSNFNISQYFNVKNQGSQIILTQKVAYKLNLKVELI
;
A
#
# COMPACT_ATOMS: atom_id res chain seq x y z
N MET A 1 -28.13 -22.89 10.95
CA MET A 1 -28.11 -21.43 11.22
C MET A 1 -26.86 -21.09 12.04
N ILE A 2 -25.68 -21.12 11.40
CA ILE A 2 -24.40 -20.79 12.03
C ILE A 2 -24.30 -19.25 12.04
N LYS A 3 -24.17 -18.68 13.23
CA LYS A 3 -24.40 -17.27 13.56
C LYS A 3 -23.64 -16.30 12.64
N LYS A 4 -24.38 -15.48 11.87
CA LYS A 4 -23.90 -14.31 11.09
C LYS A 4 -22.96 -13.36 11.85
N ASN A 5 -22.92 -13.44 13.19
CA ASN A 5 -22.03 -12.65 14.04
C ASN A 5 -20.56 -13.13 14.03
N LYS A 6 -20.26 -14.42 13.75
CA LYS A 6 -18.87 -14.91 13.74
C LYS A 6 -18.08 -14.42 12.51
N ILE A 7 -18.76 -14.28 11.36
CA ILE A 7 -18.15 -13.82 10.10
C ILE A 7 -17.87 -12.30 10.14
N LYS A 8 -18.74 -11.50 10.79
CA LYS A 8 -18.51 -10.07 10.97
C LYS A 8 -17.30 -9.76 11.86
N ASN A 9 -17.14 -10.48 12.98
CA ASN A 9 -16.03 -10.29 13.90
C ASN A 9 -14.69 -10.77 13.30
N PHE A 10 -14.69 -11.84 12.51
CA PHE A 10 -13.49 -12.34 11.84
C PHE A 10 -13.00 -11.39 10.74
N CYS A 11 -13.92 -10.82 9.94
CA CYS A 11 -13.57 -9.81 8.93
C CYS A 11 -13.09 -8.50 9.55
N ALA A 12 -13.70 -8.03 10.64
CA ALA A 12 -13.26 -6.83 11.32
C ALA A 12 -11.90 -7.02 12.02
N ALA A 13 -11.67 -8.17 12.67
CA ALA A 13 -10.39 -8.47 13.31
C ALA A 13 -9.26 -8.56 12.28
N ALA A 14 -9.48 -9.25 11.15
CA ALA A 14 -8.51 -9.34 10.06
C ALA A 14 -8.24 -7.97 9.38
N THR A 15 -9.26 -7.10 9.30
CA THR A 15 -9.12 -5.75 8.73
C THR A 15 -8.36 -4.82 9.68
N LEU A 16 -8.60 -4.91 10.99
CA LEU A 16 -7.90 -4.12 12.01
C LEU A 16 -6.47 -4.63 12.22
N SER A 17 -6.21 -5.94 12.23
CA SER A 17 -4.84 -6.49 12.28
C SER A 17 -4.00 -6.03 11.08
N GLY A 18 -4.62 -5.92 9.90
CA GLY A 18 -3.98 -5.47 8.68
C GLY A 18 -3.82 -3.95 8.57
N ALA A 19 -4.72 -3.17 9.17
CA ALA A 19 -4.67 -1.70 9.18
C ALA A 19 -3.71 -1.13 10.25
N LEU A 20 -3.56 -1.83 11.38
CA LEU A 20 -2.68 -1.46 12.47
C LEU A 20 -1.20 -1.62 12.11
N MET A 21 -0.84 -2.68 11.41
CA MET A 21 0.53 -2.92 10.93
C MET A 21 0.91 -2.03 9.71
N ALA A 22 0.03 -1.13 9.29
CA ALA A 22 0.15 -0.31 8.08
C ALA A 22 0.28 1.19 8.34
N SER A 23 0.08 1.63 9.59
CA SER A 23 -0.04 3.04 9.95
C SER A 23 1.01 3.42 10.99
N LEU A 24 2.27 3.50 10.58
CA LEU A 24 3.27 4.24 11.34
C LEU A 24 4.11 5.06 10.36
N HIS A 25 3.84 6.37 10.37
CA HIS A 25 4.80 7.46 10.42
C HIS A 25 4.07 8.74 10.01
N THR A 26 3.56 9.50 10.99
CA THR A 26 3.84 10.94 11.14
C THR A 26 3.11 11.53 12.35
N THR A 27 3.85 12.36 13.10
CA THR A 27 3.43 13.29 14.16
C THR A 27 2.94 12.68 15.48
N ALA A 28 3.26 13.37 16.59
CA ALA A 28 3.31 12.87 17.97
C ALA A 28 1.93 12.61 18.62
N TYR A 29 1.19 11.65 18.07
CA TYR A 29 -0.05 11.12 18.64
C TYR A 29 0.20 9.86 19.46
N ALA A 30 -0.73 9.47 20.33
CA ALA A 30 -0.64 8.29 21.20
C ALA A 30 -0.34 7.02 20.38
N VAL A 31 0.74 6.32 20.74
CA VAL A 31 1.32 5.27 19.90
C VAL A 31 0.95 3.92 20.50
N ILE A 32 0.23 3.11 19.72
CA ILE A 32 0.02 1.71 20.08
C ILE A 32 1.39 1.03 20.19
N THR A 33 1.72 0.51 21.37
CA THR A 33 3.02 -0.12 21.62
C THR A 33 2.95 -1.64 21.53
N ASP A 34 1.79 -2.23 21.88
CA ASP A 34 1.63 -3.67 21.95
C ASP A 34 0.20 -4.11 21.54
N TYR A 35 0.13 -5.30 20.94
CA TYR A 35 -1.11 -6.01 20.65
C TYR A 35 -1.38 -7.05 21.73
N ALA A 36 -2.55 -6.98 22.37
CA ALA A 36 -2.97 -7.93 23.38
C ALA A 36 -3.98 -8.94 22.83
N ILE A 37 -3.72 -10.22 23.04
CA ILE A 37 -4.59 -11.34 22.67
C ILE A 37 -4.95 -12.11 23.93
N LYS A 38 -6.25 -12.36 24.14
CA LYS A 38 -6.73 -13.17 25.25
C LYS A 38 -7.02 -14.58 24.77
N VAL A 39 -6.24 -15.54 25.24
CA VAL A 39 -6.47 -16.97 25.00
C VAL A 39 -6.87 -17.59 26.34
N ASN A 40 -8.09 -18.13 26.40
CA ASN A 40 -8.73 -18.52 27.65
C ASN A 40 -8.81 -17.35 28.65
N GLU A 41 -8.15 -17.44 29.80
CA GLU A 41 -8.09 -16.38 30.82
C GLU A 41 -6.76 -15.61 30.82
N GLN A 42 -5.80 -16.01 30.00
CA GLN A 42 -4.48 -15.39 29.93
C GLN A 42 -4.40 -14.36 28.81
N ILE A 43 -3.73 -13.24 29.08
CA ILE A 43 -3.55 -12.15 28.12
C ILE A 43 -2.09 -12.14 27.69
N PHE A 44 -1.85 -12.30 26.40
CA PHE A 44 -0.53 -12.26 25.78
C PHE A 44 -0.33 -10.93 25.06
N SER A 45 0.78 -10.25 25.34
CA SER A 45 1.13 -8.97 24.74
C SER A 45 2.34 -9.12 23.82
N TYR A 46 2.19 -8.64 22.60
CA TYR A 46 3.21 -8.67 21.56
C TYR A 46 3.60 -7.24 21.20
N ASN A 47 4.88 -6.91 21.30
CA ASN A 47 5.34 -5.58 20.93
C ASN A 47 5.16 -5.35 19.42
N GLN A 48 4.59 -4.21 19.04
CA GLN A 48 4.26 -3.90 17.65
C GLN A 48 5.50 -3.91 16.74
N ASN A 49 6.57 -3.21 17.14
CA ASN A 49 7.78 -3.09 16.31
C ASN A 49 8.49 -4.44 16.13
N GLU A 50 8.54 -5.26 17.17
CA GLU A 50 9.13 -6.60 17.09
C GLU A 50 8.28 -7.53 16.21
N LEU A 51 6.96 -7.45 16.34
CA LEU A 51 6.03 -8.24 15.53
C LEU A 51 6.07 -7.82 14.05
N GLU A 52 6.20 -6.53 13.74
CA GLU A 52 6.36 -6.02 12.37
C GLU A 52 7.63 -6.55 11.71
N LYS A 53 8.77 -6.49 12.41
CA LYS A 53 10.03 -7.07 11.93
C LYS A 53 9.88 -8.58 11.68
N SER A 54 9.30 -9.29 12.65
CA SER A 54 9.04 -10.73 12.55
C SER A 54 8.11 -11.05 11.36
N PHE A 55 7.06 -10.26 11.14
CA PHE A 55 6.17 -10.41 10.00
C PHE A 55 6.89 -10.20 8.65
N LEU A 56 7.77 -9.21 8.55
CA LEU A 56 8.55 -8.95 7.33
C LEU A 56 9.52 -10.09 7.01
N SER A 57 10.17 -10.67 8.02
CA SER A 57 10.97 -11.90 7.88
C SER A 57 10.11 -13.07 7.37
N TYR A 58 8.93 -13.29 7.97
CA TYR A 58 8.00 -14.33 7.51
C TYR A 58 7.59 -14.16 6.04
N LYS A 59 7.32 -12.91 5.60
CA LYS A 59 6.97 -12.60 4.22
C LYS A 59 8.11 -12.79 3.23
N SER A 60 9.35 -12.65 3.70
CA SER A 60 10.56 -12.88 2.91
C SER A 60 10.92 -14.37 2.80
N GLY A 61 10.10 -15.26 3.40
CA GLY A 61 10.31 -16.71 3.40
C GLY A 61 11.23 -17.20 4.53
N GLU A 62 11.59 -16.32 5.47
CA GLU A 62 12.40 -16.67 6.63
C GLU A 62 11.52 -17.25 7.76
N LYS A 63 12.10 -18.13 8.59
CA LYS A 63 11.42 -18.65 9.79
C LYS A 63 11.22 -17.53 10.79
N SER A 64 9.99 -17.38 11.29
CA SER A 64 9.64 -16.25 12.14
C SER A 64 8.72 -16.65 13.29
N ARG A 65 9.33 -17.13 14.38
CA ARG A 65 8.60 -17.77 15.49
C ARG A 65 7.63 -16.84 16.22
N LEU A 66 7.99 -15.57 16.41
CA LEU A 66 7.10 -14.59 17.08
C LEU A 66 5.84 -14.33 16.26
N TYR A 67 5.95 -14.16 14.95
CA TYR A 67 4.80 -13.98 14.08
C TYR A 67 3.95 -15.26 13.96
N GLU A 68 4.58 -16.43 13.92
CA GLU A 68 3.88 -17.73 13.91
C GLU A 68 3.10 -17.95 15.22
N ASP A 69 3.73 -17.71 16.37
CA ASP A 69 3.09 -17.78 17.69
C ASP A 69 1.95 -16.76 17.84
N PHE A 70 2.20 -15.51 17.45
CA PHE A 70 1.17 -14.46 17.39
C PHE A 70 -0.03 -14.89 16.55
N ARG A 71 0.21 -15.43 15.34
CA ARG A 71 -0.85 -15.89 14.43
C ARG A 71 -1.64 -17.05 15.02
N SER A 72 -0.98 -18.00 15.69
CA SER A 72 -1.64 -19.10 16.38
C SER A 72 -2.55 -18.57 17.49
N LYS A 73 -2.00 -17.76 18.40
CA LYS A 73 -2.76 -17.18 19.52
C LYS A 73 -3.91 -16.28 19.04
N LEU A 74 -3.72 -15.53 17.95
CA LEU A 74 -4.78 -14.70 17.37
C LEU A 74 -5.96 -15.54 16.88
N SER A 75 -5.67 -16.71 16.30
CA SER A 75 -6.69 -17.68 15.88
C SER A 75 -7.39 -18.31 17.09
N GLU A 76 -6.62 -18.73 18.10
CA GLU A 76 -7.13 -19.36 19.33
C GLU A 76 -7.98 -18.39 20.18
N GLY A 77 -7.56 -17.13 20.28
CA GLY A 77 -8.21 -16.06 21.05
C GLY A 77 -9.41 -15.42 20.36
N ASN A 78 -9.78 -15.85 19.16
CA ASN A 78 -10.82 -15.25 18.31
C ASN A 78 -10.57 -13.75 18.02
N GLY A 79 -9.32 -13.39 17.72
CA GLY A 79 -8.91 -12.03 17.39
C GLY A 79 -8.27 -11.27 18.56
N PHE A 80 -8.18 -9.95 18.42
CA PHE A 80 -7.57 -9.12 19.45
C PHE A 80 -8.46 -8.95 20.66
N TYR A 81 -7.81 -8.85 21.81
CA TYR A 81 -8.45 -8.46 23.06
C TYR A 81 -8.39 -6.93 23.25
N ALA A 82 -7.19 -6.35 23.15
CA ALA A 82 -6.96 -4.93 23.36
C ALA A 82 -5.69 -4.44 22.62
N PHE A 83 -5.56 -3.12 22.50
CA PHE A 83 -4.35 -2.44 22.05
C PHE A 83 -3.76 -1.67 23.21
N LYS A 84 -2.47 -1.82 23.46
CA LYS A 84 -1.80 -1.05 24.51
C LYS A 84 -1.33 0.27 23.94
N ASP A 85 -1.88 1.35 24.48
CA ASP A 85 -1.46 2.71 24.20
C ASP A 85 -0.39 3.15 25.23
N ASP A 86 0.60 3.92 24.77
CA ASP A 86 1.69 4.41 25.62
C ASP A 86 1.23 5.37 26.73
N LYS A 87 0.07 6.02 26.57
CA LYS A 87 -0.47 7.02 27.51
C LYS A 87 -1.74 6.57 28.23
N LYS A 88 -2.65 5.88 27.56
CA LYS A 88 -3.99 5.50 28.07
C LYS A 88 -4.05 4.06 28.58
N GLY A 89 -3.05 3.22 28.33
CA GLY A 89 -3.06 1.81 28.74
C GLY A 89 -3.84 0.93 27.76
N PHE A 90 -4.50 -0.14 28.23
CA PHE A 90 -5.16 -1.10 27.32
C PHE A 90 -6.51 -0.61 26.83
N ILE A 91 -6.64 -0.47 25.52
CA ILE A 91 -7.85 -0.05 24.82
C ILE A 91 -8.54 -1.27 24.23
N PRO A 92 -9.79 -1.58 24.61
CA PRO A 92 -10.48 -2.76 24.12
C PRO A 92 -10.64 -2.75 22.59
N TYR A 93 -10.31 -3.86 21.96
CA TYR A 93 -10.44 -4.03 20.51
C TYR A 93 -11.88 -3.74 20.04
N LYS A 94 -12.89 -4.17 20.81
CA LYS A 94 -14.31 -3.93 20.48
C LYS A 94 -14.67 -2.44 20.40
N THR A 95 -14.01 -1.59 21.17
CA THR A 95 -14.23 -0.14 21.15
C THR A 95 -13.72 0.43 19.83
N VAL A 96 -12.53 0.02 19.42
CA VAL A 96 -11.92 0.41 18.13
C VAL A 96 -12.71 -0.15 16.95
N GLU A 97 -13.14 -1.40 17.02
CA GLU A 97 -13.98 -2.06 16.02
C GLU A 97 -15.29 -1.30 15.79
N LYS A 98 -15.94 -0.85 16.87
CA LYS A 98 -17.16 -0.04 16.78
C LYS A 98 -16.90 1.30 16.09
N GLY A 99 -15.85 2.03 16.48
CA GLY A 99 -15.48 3.30 15.85
C GLY A 99 -15.13 3.16 14.36
N PHE A 100 -14.44 2.07 13.99
CA PHE A 100 -14.13 1.74 12.61
C PHE A 100 -15.40 1.45 11.80
N LEU A 101 -16.30 0.62 12.34
CA LEU A 101 -17.56 0.29 11.67
C LEU A 101 -18.44 1.53 11.49
N GLU A 102 -18.54 2.40 12.50
CA GLU A 102 -19.28 3.67 12.41
C GLU A 102 -18.69 4.59 11.33
N SER A 103 -17.37 4.70 11.25
CA SER A 103 -16.70 5.47 10.19
C SER A 103 -16.99 4.90 8.81
N LYS A 104 -16.99 3.57 8.67
CA LYS A 104 -17.34 2.87 7.42
C LYS A 104 -18.81 3.09 7.03
N TYR A 105 -19.75 3.00 7.97
CA TYR A 105 -21.17 3.30 7.71
C TYR A 105 -21.37 4.76 7.27
N ASN A 106 -20.56 5.67 7.80
CA ASN A 106 -20.61 7.09 7.48
C ASN A 106 -19.72 7.48 6.28
N SER A 107 -19.12 6.52 5.57
CA SER A 107 -18.19 6.75 4.46
C SER A 107 -17.03 7.70 4.79
N LYS A 108 -16.58 7.71 6.06
CA LYS A 108 -15.44 8.49 6.53
C LYS A 108 -14.20 7.61 6.66
N SER A 109 -13.02 8.20 6.45
CA SER A 109 -11.75 7.56 6.81
C SER A 109 -11.69 7.39 8.33
N PHE A 110 -11.27 6.21 8.78
CA PHE A 110 -11.03 5.95 10.19
C PHE A 110 -9.54 6.10 10.49
N ASN A 111 -9.20 7.05 11.36
CA ASN A 111 -7.87 7.19 11.94
C ASN A 111 -7.90 6.62 13.36
N ILE A 112 -7.10 5.59 13.61
CA ILE A 112 -7.10 4.92 14.90
C ILE A 112 -6.46 5.74 16.00
N ASP A 113 -5.39 6.49 15.70
CA ASP A 113 -4.66 7.30 16.68
C ASP A 113 -5.56 8.46 17.15
N GLU A 114 -6.23 9.14 16.20
CA GLU A 114 -7.22 10.19 16.49
C GLU A 114 -8.42 9.64 17.29
N PHE A 115 -8.87 8.42 16.97
CA PHE A 115 -9.96 7.78 17.70
C PHE A 115 -9.57 7.42 19.14
N ILE A 116 -8.35 6.90 19.33
CA ILE A 116 -7.80 6.53 20.63
C ILE A 116 -7.62 7.78 21.51
N GLU A 117 -7.20 8.90 20.93
CA GLU A 117 -7.04 10.16 21.66
C GLU A 117 -8.37 10.80 22.06
N SER A 118 -9.45 10.57 21.33
CA SER A 118 -10.77 11.11 21.66
C SER A 118 -11.25 10.70 23.06
N ASP A 119 -12.05 11.57 23.69
CA ASP A 119 -12.66 11.32 25.01
C ASP A 119 -13.66 10.15 24.99
N THR A 120 -14.02 9.67 23.80
CA THR A 120 -14.94 8.56 23.61
C THR A 120 -14.28 7.19 23.82
N CYS A 121 -12.94 7.13 23.80
CA CYS A 121 -12.17 5.91 23.93
C CYS A 121 -11.68 5.71 25.37
N LYS A 122 -12.34 4.79 26.09
CA LYS A 122 -11.98 4.42 27.47
C LYS A 122 -11.02 3.24 27.49
N SER A 123 -9.98 3.35 28.30
CA SER A 123 -9.08 2.24 28.60
C SER A 123 -9.68 1.30 29.66
N VAL A 124 -9.10 0.12 29.75
CA VAL A 124 -9.45 -0.94 30.67
C VAL A 124 -8.21 -1.36 31.44
N GLU A 125 -8.39 -1.59 32.73
CA GLU A 125 -7.35 -2.12 33.60
C GLU A 125 -7.19 -3.62 33.39
N VAL A 126 -5.95 -4.06 33.22
CA VAL A 126 -5.60 -5.47 32.98
C VAL A 126 -4.68 -5.94 34.09
N GLN A 127 -5.14 -6.93 34.86
CA GLN A 127 -4.46 -7.38 36.10
C GLN A 127 -3.12 -8.08 35.83
N SER A 128 -3.05 -8.94 34.81
CA SER A 128 -1.82 -9.64 34.44
C SER A 128 -1.70 -9.78 32.92
N VAL A 129 -0.47 -9.64 32.43
CA VAL A 129 -0.13 -9.68 31.01
C VAL A 129 1.17 -10.46 30.80
N ASN A 130 1.09 -11.49 29.98
CA ASN A 130 2.21 -12.30 29.53
C ASN A 130 2.87 -11.63 28.32
N LYS A 131 4.01 -10.96 28.52
CA LYS A 131 4.76 -10.37 27.41
C LYS A 131 5.51 -11.45 26.64
N VAL A 132 5.25 -11.53 25.34
CA VAL A 132 5.87 -12.51 24.44
C VAL A 132 7.00 -11.86 23.67
N ASN A 133 8.21 -12.41 23.81
CA ASN A 133 9.42 -11.97 23.13
C ASN A 133 10.16 -13.18 22.52
N ILE A 134 11.23 -12.91 21.76
CA ILE A 134 12.18 -13.91 21.28
C ILE A 134 13.53 -13.74 21.98
N ASP A 135 14.25 -14.85 22.20
CA ASP A 135 15.66 -14.86 22.65
C ASP A 135 16.67 -14.80 21.49
N GLU A 136 17.97 -14.74 21.83
CA GLU A 136 19.07 -14.72 20.85
C GLU A 136 19.13 -15.99 19.96
N LYS A 137 18.45 -17.07 20.35
CA LYS A 137 18.38 -18.36 19.63
C LYS A 137 17.11 -18.51 18.81
N ASN A 138 16.31 -17.45 18.70
CA ASN A 138 15.04 -17.42 18.00
C ASN A 138 13.92 -18.27 18.66
N GLU A 139 13.97 -18.48 19.98
CA GLU A 139 12.97 -19.20 20.76
C GLU A 139 12.02 -18.25 21.52
N ILE A 140 10.78 -18.67 21.72
CA ILE A 140 9.76 -17.85 22.41
C ILE A 140 10.06 -17.79 23.91
N ILE A 141 10.15 -16.58 24.46
CA ILE A 141 10.18 -16.31 25.89
C ILE A 141 8.89 -15.60 26.29
N ILE A 142 8.21 -16.13 27.32
CA ILE A 142 7.05 -15.49 27.95
C ILE A 142 7.48 -14.96 29.31
N LYS A 143 7.37 -13.65 29.52
CA LYS A 143 7.57 -13.00 30.82
C LYS A 143 6.23 -12.56 31.36
N GLU A 144 5.79 -13.16 32.46
CA GLU A 144 4.58 -12.71 33.17
C GLU A 144 4.86 -11.35 33.81
N ASN A 145 3.99 -10.38 33.52
CA ASN A 145 4.03 -9.05 34.10
C ASN A 145 2.72 -8.82 34.88
N ILE A 146 2.83 -8.68 36.19
CA ILE A 146 1.72 -8.31 37.07
C ILE A 146 1.71 -6.78 37.11
N SER A 147 0.66 -6.16 36.57
CA SER A 147 0.55 -4.72 36.51
C SER A 147 0.13 -4.17 37.88
N THR A 148 1.09 -3.72 38.69
CA THR A 148 0.85 -2.69 39.70
C THR A 148 1.83 -1.56 39.47
N GLU A 149 1.41 -0.54 38.73
CA GLU A 149 1.94 0.84 38.86
C GLU A 149 1.03 1.83 38.10
N ASN A 150 -0.03 2.29 38.77
CA ASN A 150 -0.49 3.66 38.57
C ASN A 150 0.50 4.59 39.28
N LYS A 151 1.47 5.15 38.55
CA LYS A 151 2.07 6.42 38.98
C LYS A 151 1.07 7.52 38.67
N GLU A 152 0.20 7.78 39.64
CA GLU A 152 -0.49 9.06 39.74
C GLU A 152 0.56 10.17 39.74
N ILE A 153 0.60 10.95 38.67
CA ILE A 153 1.10 12.31 38.73
C ILE A 153 0.12 13.05 39.64
N LYS A 154 0.55 13.31 40.88
CA LYS A 154 -0.10 14.26 41.79
C LYS A 154 -0.31 15.57 41.04
N LYS A 155 -1.55 15.84 40.69
CA LYS A 155 -2.08 17.19 40.51
C LYS A 155 -1.93 17.90 41.87
N GLN A 156 -1.01 18.85 41.97
CA GLN A 156 -1.06 19.85 43.03
C GLN A 156 -2.24 20.79 42.72
N GLU A 157 -3.43 20.38 43.12
CA GLU A 157 -4.52 21.29 43.47
C GLU A 157 -4.66 21.21 44.98
N GLU A 158 -4.08 22.18 45.65
CA GLU A 158 -4.11 22.33 47.10
C GLU A 158 -5.51 22.86 47.50
N SER A 159 -6.48 21.94 47.63
CA SER A 159 -7.74 22.19 48.31
C SER A 159 -7.68 21.55 49.70
N THR A 160 -7.28 22.33 50.70
CA THR A 160 -7.32 21.94 52.11
C THR A 160 -8.66 22.33 52.72
N SER A 161 -9.51 21.32 52.97
CA SER A 161 -10.51 21.30 54.04
C SER A 161 -10.33 19.94 54.71
N THR A 162 -10.22 19.76 56.02
CA THR A 162 -10.96 20.39 57.09
C THR A 162 -10.21 20.11 58.40
N SER A 163 -10.11 21.10 59.27
CA SER A 163 -9.61 20.98 60.63
C SER A 163 -10.51 20.08 61.49
N SER A 164 -9.92 19.23 62.33
CA SER A 164 -10.48 18.86 63.62
C SER A 164 -9.52 19.33 64.72
N SER A 165 -9.84 20.49 65.31
CA SER A 165 -9.72 20.73 66.76
C SER A 165 -10.16 22.16 67.06
N SER A 166 -11.28 22.22 67.75
CA SER A 166 -11.85 23.39 68.38
C SER A 166 -10.82 24.09 69.28
N SER A 167 -10.66 25.40 69.11
CA SER A 167 -10.50 26.34 70.23
C SER A 167 -10.84 27.76 69.81
N ARG A 168 -11.55 28.40 70.72
CA ARG A 168 -12.37 29.60 70.59
C ARG A 168 -11.56 30.90 70.42
N ARG A 169 -12.19 31.78 69.63
CA ARG A 169 -12.42 33.23 69.85
C ARG A 169 -11.34 34.24 69.42
N ILE A 170 -11.60 34.78 68.22
CA ILE A 170 -11.87 36.19 67.87
C ILE A 170 -10.92 37.25 68.46
N ARG A 171 -10.05 37.79 67.60
CA ARG A 171 -9.66 39.21 67.60
C ARG A 171 -9.48 39.69 66.16
N SER A 172 -10.37 40.54 65.69
CA SER A 172 -10.00 41.61 64.77
C SER A 172 -10.70 42.89 65.20
N SER A 173 -9.87 43.91 65.35
CA SER A 173 -10.20 45.30 65.58
C SER A 173 -10.93 45.89 64.38
N SER A 174 -12.03 46.59 64.63
CA SER A 174 -12.43 47.72 63.81
C SER A 174 -12.55 48.96 64.68
N SER A 175 -11.93 50.00 64.16
CA SER A 175 -11.86 51.36 64.65
C SER A 175 -13.23 52.02 64.65
N SER A 176 -13.49 52.90 65.62
CA SER A 176 -13.77 54.33 65.38
C SER A 176 -14.53 54.99 66.53
N LYS A 177 -14.06 56.20 66.86
CA LYS A 177 -14.79 57.35 67.48
C LYS A 177 -15.17 57.22 68.95
N ARG A 178 -15.27 58.28 69.75
CA ARG A 178 -14.75 59.67 69.84
C ARG A 178 -15.50 60.23 71.07
N ASN A 179 -14.81 60.99 71.93
CA ASN A 179 -15.35 61.82 73.03
C ASN A 179 -15.99 61.04 74.20
N LYS A 180 -16.01 61.49 75.46
CA LYS A 180 -16.04 62.84 76.05
C LYS A 180 -15.71 62.67 77.55
N VAL A 181 -14.73 63.41 78.06
CA VAL A 181 -14.78 64.39 79.17
C VAL A 181 -15.20 63.87 80.55
N ILE A 182 -14.44 64.31 81.56
CA ILE A 182 -14.77 64.88 82.89
C ILE A 182 -13.55 64.55 83.77
N GLU A 183 -12.60 65.48 83.97
CA GLU A 183 -12.58 66.53 85.01
C GLU A 183 -12.45 65.88 86.41
N VAL A 184 -11.44 66.16 87.24
CA VAL A 184 -11.53 67.22 88.27
C VAL A 184 -10.27 67.19 89.18
N LYS A 185 -9.61 68.36 89.22
CA LYS A 185 -9.06 69.12 90.38
C LYS A 185 -7.81 68.59 91.14
N LYS A 186 -6.74 69.40 91.17
CA LYS A 186 -6.36 70.46 92.17
C LYS A 186 -5.29 69.87 93.11
N GLU A 187 -4.34 70.55 93.70
CA GLU A 187 -3.96 71.95 93.98
C GLU A 187 -2.46 71.85 94.39
N GLU A 188 -1.53 72.77 94.16
CA GLU A 188 -1.20 74.00 94.91
C GLU A 188 0.23 74.39 94.44
N LYS A 189 0.54 75.59 93.90
CA LYS A 189 1.01 76.83 94.59
C LYS A 189 2.11 76.55 95.63
N ILE A 190 3.31 77.16 95.71
CA ILE A 190 3.82 78.56 95.62
C ILE A 190 5.38 78.38 95.49
N VAL A 191 6.21 79.15 94.76
CA VAL A 191 6.84 80.43 95.13
C VAL A 191 7.75 80.84 93.97
N GLN A 192 7.55 82.06 93.49
CA GLN A 192 8.47 82.80 92.63
C GLN A 192 9.55 83.42 93.50
N VAL A 193 10.82 83.33 93.10
CA VAL A 193 11.82 84.42 92.95
C VAL A 193 13.17 83.74 92.70
N GLU A 194 13.38 83.21 91.49
CA GLU A 194 14.70 82.84 90.95
C GLU A 194 14.66 82.64 89.42
N LYS A 195 13.62 83.19 88.75
CA LYS A 195 13.21 82.77 87.39
C LYS A 195 13.59 83.75 86.27
N ALA A 196 14.21 84.89 86.59
CA ALA A 196 14.55 85.90 85.57
C ALA A 196 15.97 85.74 84.99
N GLU A 197 16.88 85.05 85.69
CA GLU A 197 18.30 84.96 85.29
C GLU A 197 18.65 83.62 84.62
N GLN A 198 17.93 82.54 84.94
CA GLN A 198 18.03 81.25 84.25
C GLN A 198 17.37 81.25 82.86
N GLU A 199 16.33 82.07 82.62
CA GLU A 199 15.65 82.13 81.32
C GLU A 199 16.53 82.78 80.22
N LYS A 200 17.42 83.70 80.60
CA LYS A 200 18.31 84.39 79.65
C LYS A 200 19.49 83.51 79.18
N GLN A 201 20.01 82.64 80.05
CA GLN A 201 21.03 81.65 79.67
C GLN A 201 20.44 80.45 78.91
N ALA A 202 19.20 80.04 79.22
CA ALA A 202 18.51 78.96 78.52
C ALA A 202 18.12 79.33 77.07
N GLN A 203 17.89 80.62 76.77
CA GLN A 203 17.54 81.06 75.42
C GLN A 203 18.75 81.08 74.47
N ILE A 204 19.94 81.46 74.97
CA ILE A 204 21.19 81.45 74.19
C ILE A 204 21.64 80.01 73.87
N GLN A 205 21.49 79.08 74.81
CA GLN A 205 21.80 77.66 74.55
C GLN A 205 20.83 77.05 73.51
N ARG A 206 19.52 77.36 73.56
CA ARG A 206 18.54 76.86 72.58
C ARG A 206 18.78 77.36 71.16
N GLU A 207 19.19 78.61 70.97
CA GLU A 207 19.52 79.14 69.64
C GLU A 207 20.81 78.53 69.07
N SER A 208 21.81 78.26 69.91
CA SER A 208 23.07 77.63 69.48
C SER A 208 22.90 76.14 69.11
N GLU A 209 22.06 75.40 69.85
CA GLU A 209 21.69 74.01 69.51
C GLU A 209 20.78 73.93 68.29
N ALA A 210 19.87 74.89 68.10
CA ALA A 210 19.01 74.94 66.92
C ALA A 210 19.84 75.17 65.64
N LYS A 211 20.85 76.05 65.67
CA LYS A 211 21.77 76.25 64.55
C LYS A 211 22.61 74.99 64.24
N ARG A 212 23.17 74.34 65.27
CA ARG A 212 23.93 73.08 65.09
C ARG A 212 23.08 71.94 64.52
N LYS A 213 21.84 71.78 64.98
CA LYS A 213 20.90 70.77 64.44
C LYS A 213 20.43 71.08 63.02
N GLN A 214 20.43 72.35 62.60
CA GLN A 214 20.07 72.75 61.25
C GLN A 214 21.24 72.52 60.27
N GLU A 215 22.48 72.77 60.69
CA GLU A 215 23.70 72.44 59.92
C GLU A 215 23.93 70.93 59.79
N GLU A 216 23.72 70.14 60.85
CA GLU A 216 23.80 68.67 60.77
C GLU A 216 22.74 68.07 59.84
N LYS A 217 21.49 68.57 59.88
CA LYS A 217 20.44 68.15 58.94
C LYS A 217 20.78 68.53 57.49
N GLY A 218 21.38 69.71 57.27
CA GLY A 218 21.86 70.14 55.95
C GLY A 218 22.93 69.20 55.39
N ALA A 219 23.93 68.87 56.22
CA ALA A 219 25.02 67.97 55.84
C ALA A 219 24.57 66.51 55.60
N GLN A 220 23.59 66.03 56.37
CA GLN A 220 23.05 64.68 56.22
C GLN A 220 22.22 64.53 54.93
N VAL A 221 21.41 65.54 54.58
CA VAL A 221 20.62 65.57 53.34
C VAL A 221 21.51 65.68 52.09
N GLN A 222 22.65 66.38 52.19
CA GLN A 222 23.62 66.47 51.10
C GLN A 222 24.30 65.11 50.82
N LYS A 223 24.76 64.42 51.87
CA LYS A 223 25.35 63.07 51.74
C LYS A 223 24.35 62.04 51.20
N GLU A 224 23.09 62.13 51.60
CA GLU A 224 22.05 61.21 51.13
C GLU A 224 21.72 61.45 49.64
N ARG A 225 21.68 62.72 49.19
CA ARG A 225 21.54 63.06 47.76
C ARG A 225 22.71 62.56 46.91
N GLU A 226 23.96 62.74 47.36
CA GLU A 226 25.14 62.25 46.64
C GLU A 226 25.15 60.71 46.52
N LEU A 227 24.73 60.00 47.58
CA LEU A 227 24.65 58.54 47.56
C LEU A 227 23.58 58.03 46.59
N VAL A 228 22.42 58.70 46.55
CA VAL A 228 21.33 58.37 45.61
C VAL A 228 21.75 58.66 44.17
N GLU A 229 22.41 59.78 43.91
CA GLU A 229 22.90 60.12 42.57
C GLU A 229 23.98 59.14 42.10
N LYS A 230 24.89 58.72 42.98
CA LYS A 230 25.92 57.71 42.68
C LYS A 230 25.29 56.35 42.36
N LYS A 231 24.32 55.87 43.15
CA LYS A 231 23.61 54.62 42.88
C LYS A 231 22.81 54.67 41.57
N ALA A 232 22.19 55.80 41.25
CA ALA A 232 21.46 55.96 39.99
C ALA A 232 22.40 55.92 38.77
N LYS A 233 23.59 56.54 38.86
CA LYS A 233 24.61 56.47 37.80
C LYS A 233 25.16 55.05 37.61
N GLU A 234 25.36 54.32 38.70
CA GLU A 234 25.87 52.94 38.67
C GLU A 234 24.83 51.96 38.08
N GLN A 235 23.56 52.09 38.45
CA GLN A 235 22.47 51.30 37.86
C GLN A 235 22.33 51.55 36.36
N LYS A 236 22.42 52.81 35.93
CA LYS A 236 22.33 53.17 34.51
C LYS A 236 23.50 52.61 33.69
N ALA A 237 24.70 52.60 34.26
CA ALA A 237 25.89 52.01 33.63
C ALA A 237 25.82 50.47 33.57
N GLU A 238 25.22 49.82 34.57
CA GLU A 238 25.02 48.37 34.57
C GLU A 238 23.95 47.94 33.56
N GLU A 239 22.85 48.69 33.44
CA GLU A 239 21.81 48.46 32.45
C GLU A 239 22.34 48.61 31.01
N GLU A 240 23.16 49.64 30.76
CA GLU A 240 23.79 49.86 29.46
C GLU A 240 24.78 48.73 29.10
N ARG A 241 25.53 48.20 30.09
CA ARG A 241 26.40 47.02 29.90
C ARG A 241 25.60 45.75 29.58
N ARG A 242 24.46 45.53 30.25
CA ARG A 242 23.58 44.37 29.98
C ARG A 242 22.97 44.46 28.58
N ALA A 243 22.50 45.63 28.17
CA ALA A 243 21.97 45.85 26.83
C ALA A 243 23.02 45.62 25.73
N GLN A 244 24.27 46.04 25.95
CA GLN A 244 25.37 45.77 25.02
C GLN A 244 25.72 44.27 24.95
N ALA A 245 25.71 43.56 26.08
CA ALA A 245 25.98 42.12 26.11
C ALA A 245 24.88 41.32 25.38
N GLU A 246 23.61 41.67 25.59
CA GLU A 246 22.47 41.01 24.93
C GLU A 246 22.49 41.23 23.41
N LYS A 247 22.83 42.44 22.96
CA LYS A 247 22.97 42.74 21.53
C LYS A 247 24.11 41.95 20.88
N ALA A 248 25.25 41.81 21.58
CA ALA A 248 26.38 41.02 21.10
C ALA A 248 26.06 39.52 21.04
N GLU A 249 25.26 39.01 21.98
CA GLU A 249 24.81 37.61 21.97
C GLU A 249 23.82 37.33 20.83
N GLN A 250 22.87 38.24 20.58
CA GLN A 250 21.95 38.15 19.44
C GLN A 250 22.70 38.19 18.10
N GLU A 251 23.71 39.04 17.94
CA GLU A 251 24.54 39.06 16.73
C GLU A 251 25.32 37.75 16.52
N LYS A 252 25.89 37.16 17.59
CA LYS A 252 26.54 35.85 17.52
C LYS A 252 25.58 34.74 17.11
N GLN A 253 24.38 34.69 17.68
CA GLN A 253 23.37 33.68 17.32
C GLN A 253 22.91 33.85 15.87
N ALA A 254 22.71 35.09 15.41
CA ALA A 254 22.34 35.38 14.03
C ALA A 254 23.46 34.97 13.03
N GLN A 255 24.72 35.14 13.40
CA GLN A 255 25.85 34.71 12.57
C GLN A 255 25.95 33.18 12.47
N ILE A 256 25.77 32.46 13.58
CA ILE A 256 25.75 30.99 13.60
C ILE A 256 24.61 30.45 12.72
N GLN A 257 23.41 31.05 12.79
CA GLN A 257 22.28 30.65 11.94
C GLN A 257 22.60 30.85 10.46
N ARG A 258 23.16 32.00 10.07
CA ARG A 258 23.55 32.28 8.67
C ARG A 258 24.58 31.30 8.15
N GLU A 259 25.61 30.96 8.95
CA GLU A 259 26.63 29.98 8.56
C GLU A 259 26.06 28.56 8.42
N SER A 260 25.14 28.16 9.32
CA SER A 260 24.47 26.86 9.24
C SER A 260 23.56 26.73 8.02
N GLU A 261 22.85 27.80 7.66
CA GLU A 261 21.96 27.82 6.49
C GLU A 261 22.77 27.84 5.18
N ALA A 262 23.90 28.55 5.16
CA ALA A 262 24.83 28.54 4.03
C ALA A 262 25.42 27.14 3.78
N LYS A 263 25.82 26.42 4.85
CA LYS A 263 26.29 25.03 4.75
C LYS A 263 25.21 24.09 4.21
N ARG A 264 23.97 24.17 4.73
CA ARG A 264 22.84 23.35 4.23
C ARG A 264 22.56 23.60 2.75
N LYS A 265 22.55 24.87 2.30
CA LYS A 265 22.36 25.20 0.88
C LYS A 265 23.49 24.69 -0.01
N GLN A 266 24.72 24.61 0.50
CA GLN A 266 25.86 24.06 -0.24
C GLN A 266 25.79 22.53 -0.34
N GLU A 267 25.40 21.85 0.73
CA GLU A 267 25.17 20.39 0.74
C GLU A 267 24.00 19.97 -0.15
N GLU A 268 22.88 20.71 -0.13
CA GLU A 268 21.73 20.46 -1.01
C GLU A 268 22.09 20.61 -2.49
N LYS A 269 22.86 21.64 -2.86
CA LYS A 269 23.37 21.79 -4.22
C LYS A 269 24.30 20.65 -4.62
N GLY A 270 25.18 20.19 -3.72
CA GLY A 270 26.05 19.04 -3.97
C GLY A 270 25.26 17.75 -4.21
N ALA A 271 24.27 17.47 -3.37
CA ALA A 271 23.40 16.29 -3.49
C ALA A 271 22.53 16.33 -4.76
N GLN A 272 22.07 17.52 -5.17
CA GLN A 272 21.28 17.68 -6.39
C GLN A 272 22.12 17.42 -7.65
N VAL A 273 23.35 17.95 -7.71
CA VAL A 273 24.29 17.70 -8.81
C VAL A 273 24.67 16.22 -8.90
N GLN A 274 24.83 15.55 -7.76
CA GLN A 274 25.16 14.12 -7.73
C GLN A 274 24.00 13.24 -8.24
N LYS A 275 22.76 13.53 -7.83
CA LYS A 275 21.55 12.87 -8.34
C LYS A 275 21.35 13.08 -9.84
N GLU A 276 21.66 14.27 -10.34
CA GLU A 276 21.54 14.59 -11.76
C GLU A 276 22.59 13.83 -12.60
N ARG A 277 23.82 13.71 -12.11
CA ARG A 277 24.87 12.88 -12.74
C ARG A 277 24.50 11.40 -12.77
N GLU A 278 23.99 10.84 -11.67
CA GLU A 278 23.55 9.43 -11.61
C GLU A 278 22.37 9.16 -12.56
N LEU A 279 21.44 10.11 -12.68
CA LEU A 279 20.31 10.00 -13.61
C LEU A 279 20.77 10.00 -15.07
N VAL A 280 21.72 10.88 -15.42
CA VAL A 280 22.31 10.94 -16.77
C VAL A 280 23.07 9.66 -17.09
N GLU A 281 23.88 9.15 -16.17
CA GLU A 281 24.61 7.90 -16.35
C GLU A 281 23.68 6.69 -16.51
N ARG A 282 22.61 6.63 -15.70
CA ARG A 282 21.60 5.56 -15.79
C ARG A 282 20.85 5.60 -17.12
N LYS A 283 20.46 6.79 -17.60
CA LYS A 283 19.82 6.95 -18.92
C LYS A 283 20.76 6.54 -20.05
N ALA A 284 22.05 6.87 -19.96
CA ALA A 284 23.03 6.46 -20.96
C ALA A 284 23.24 4.94 -20.99
N LYS A 285 23.25 4.28 -19.82
CA LYS A 285 23.32 2.81 -19.72
C LYS A 285 22.06 2.14 -20.26
N GLU A 286 20.88 2.70 -19.97
CA GLU A 286 19.59 2.18 -20.45
C GLU A 286 19.46 2.32 -21.98
N GLN A 287 19.90 3.45 -22.55
CA GLN A 287 19.94 3.65 -24.00
C GLN A 287 20.89 2.65 -24.70
N LYS A 288 22.09 2.43 -24.15
CA LYS A 288 23.01 1.42 -24.69
C LYS A 288 22.43 0.01 -24.62
N ALA A 289 21.77 -0.35 -23.51
CA ALA A 289 21.14 -1.65 -23.35
C ALA A 289 19.93 -1.84 -24.29
N GLU A 290 19.17 -0.77 -24.55
CA GLU A 290 18.06 -0.81 -25.51
C GLU A 290 18.56 -0.92 -26.95
N GLU A 291 19.63 -0.20 -27.31
CA GLU A 291 20.28 -0.29 -28.62
C GLU A 291 20.86 -1.69 -28.87
N GLU A 292 21.51 -2.29 -27.87
CA GLU A 292 22.00 -3.67 -27.93
C GLU A 292 20.85 -4.69 -28.06
N ARG A 293 19.74 -4.49 -27.32
CA ARG A 293 18.53 -5.32 -27.46
C ARG A 293 17.89 -5.21 -28.85
N ARG A 294 17.84 -4.01 -29.43
CA ARG A 294 17.33 -3.78 -30.79
C ARG A 294 18.22 -4.46 -31.82
N ALA A 295 19.55 -4.34 -31.70
CA ALA A 295 20.51 -5.02 -32.56
C ALA A 295 20.39 -6.55 -32.47
N GLN A 296 20.20 -7.10 -31.26
CA GLN A 296 19.96 -8.54 -31.08
C GLN A 296 18.62 -9.00 -31.65
N ALA A 297 17.56 -8.20 -31.49
CA ALA A 297 16.24 -8.49 -32.07
C ALA A 297 16.28 -8.45 -33.60
N GLU A 298 16.95 -7.47 -34.19
CA GLU A 298 17.12 -7.36 -35.64
C GLU A 298 17.95 -8.51 -36.19
N LYS A 299 19.03 -8.91 -35.51
CA LYS A 299 19.82 -10.09 -35.88
C LYS A 299 19.00 -11.38 -35.79
N ALA A 300 18.19 -11.53 -34.74
CA ALA A 300 17.29 -12.69 -34.59
C ALA A 300 16.16 -12.69 -35.63
N GLU A 301 15.68 -11.53 -36.05
CA GLU A 301 14.70 -11.40 -37.13
C GLU A 301 15.32 -11.71 -38.50
N GLN A 302 16.52 -11.22 -38.79
CA GLN A 302 17.29 -11.58 -39.97
C GLN A 302 17.61 -13.08 -40.00
N GLU A 303 17.95 -13.68 -38.86
CA GLU A 303 18.20 -15.12 -38.76
C GLU A 303 16.91 -15.94 -38.94
N LYS A 304 15.77 -15.48 -38.40
CA LYS A 304 14.45 -16.06 -38.68
C LYS A 304 14.07 -15.92 -40.16
N GLN A 305 14.30 -14.77 -40.78
CA GLN A 305 14.04 -14.58 -42.22
C GLN A 305 14.95 -15.47 -43.07
N ALA A 306 16.23 -15.60 -42.71
CA ALA A 306 17.17 -16.51 -43.37
C ALA A 306 16.77 -17.97 -43.16
N GLN A 307 16.26 -18.34 -41.98
CA GLN A 307 15.75 -19.68 -41.71
C GLN A 307 14.46 -19.96 -42.49
N ILE A 308 13.54 -18.99 -42.59
CA ILE A 308 12.34 -19.09 -43.44
C ILE A 308 12.73 -19.21 -44.90
N GLN A 309 13.75 -18.47 -45.37
CA GLN A 309 14.28 -18.60 -46.73
C GLN A 309 14.90 -19.97 -46.95
N ARG A 310 15.73 -20.48 -46.04
CA ARG A 310 16.29 -21.84 -46.13
C ARG A 310 15.19 -22.91 -46.06
N GLU A 311 14.20 -22.78 -45.20
CA GLU A 311 13.06 -23.69 -45.13
C GLU A 311 12.19 -23.60 -46.39
N SER A 312 12.07 -22.42 -47.00
CA SER A 312 11.40 -22.25 -48.27
C SER A 312 12.20 -22.85 -49.43
N GLU A 313 13.54 -22.73 -49.44
CA GLU A 313 14.42 -23.37 -50.41
C GLU A 313 14.44 -24.89 -50.22
N VAL A 314 14.42 -25.38 -48.98
CA VAL A 314 14.27 -26.81 -48.66
C VAL A 314 12.90 -27.30 -49.06
N LYS A 315 11.81 -26.54 -48.85
CA LYS A 315 10.47 -26.88 -49.34
C LYS A 315 10.36 -26.79 -50.85
N ILE A 316 11.04 -25.86 -51.51
CA ILE A 316 11.08 -25.73 -52.97
C ILE A 316 11.93 -26.86 -53.57
N ASN A 317 13.02 -27.27 -52.91
CA ASN A 317 13.84 -28.41 -53.32
C ASN A 317 13.15 -29.74 -53.00
N GLN A 318 12.42 -29.86 -51.88
CA GLN A 318 11.53 -30.97 -51.60
C GLN A 318 10.35 -31.00 -52.57
N GLN A 319 9.77 -29.86 -52.94
CA GLN A 319 8.75 -29.79 -53.99
C GLN A 319 9.32 -30.07 -55.37
N LYS A 320 10.59 -29.74 -55.65
CA LYS A 320 11.28 -30.10 -56.90
C LYS A 320 11.72 -31.56 -56.91
N GLU A 321 12.07 -32.14 -55.77
CA GLU A 321 12.32 -33.58 -55.61
C GLU A 321 11.01 -34.37 -55.62
N GLU A 322 9.93 -33.87 -55.03
CA GLU A 322 8.56 -34.40 -55.10
C GLU A 322 8.01 -34.22 -56.50
N GLN A 323 8.27 -33.11 -57.22
CA GLN A 323 7.93 -32.96 -58.64
C GLN A 323 8.81 -33.85 -59.54
N LYS A 324 10.08 -34.12 -59.16
CA LYS A 324 10.92 -35.13 -59.82
C LYS A 324 10.50 -36.57 -59.48
N LEU A 325 9.92 -36.84 -58.31
CA LEU A 325 9.35 -38.12 -57.91
C LEU A 325 7.96 -38.34 -58.55
N VAL A 326 7.16 -37.28 -58.69
CA VAL A 326 5.86 -37.26 -59.39
C VAL A 326 6.06 -37.41 -60.89
N ALA A 327 7.20 -36.98 -61.44
CA ALA A 327 7.59 -37.31 -62.81
C ALA A 327 7.98 -38.79 -63.02
N LYS A 328 8.01 -39.60 -61.95
CA LYS A 328 8.36 -41.03 -62.01
C LYS A 328 7.35 -42.00 -61.39
N SER A 329 6.17 -41.55 -60.94
CA SER A 329 5.11 -42.45 -60.48
C SER A 329 3.78 -42.15 -61.17
N ASN A 330 3.14 -43.21 -61.66
CA ASN A 330 1.75 -43.25 -62.11
C ASN A 330 0.79 -42.97 -60.94
N ALA A 331 0.77 -41.75 -60.41
CA ALA A 331 -0.10 -41.40 -59.29
C ALA A 331 -1.57 -41.33 -59.76
N LEU A 332 -2.30 -42.44 -59.62
CA LEU A 332 -3.72 -42.54 -60.00
C LEU A 332 -4.62 -41.67 -59.09
N ILE A 333 -4.15 -41.30 -57.88
CA ILE A 333 -4.89 -40.47 -56.92
C ILE A 333 -3.98 -39.40 -56.30
N LYS A 334 -4.60 -38.30 -55.83
CA LYS A 334 -3.96 -37.26 -55.01
C LYS A 334 -4.84 -36.96 -53.79
N SER A 335 -4.27 -36.98 -52.59
CA SER A 335 -4.96 -36.56 -51.36
C SER A 335 -4.50 -35.18 -50.88
N GLU A 336 -5.43 -34.35 -50.42
CA GLU A 336 -5.14 -33.03 -49.83
C GLU A 336 -6.07 -32.71 -48.66
N ILE A 337 -5.55 -32.00 -47.65
CA ILE A 337 -6.36 -31.47 -46.56
C ILE A 337 -7.01 -30.17 -47.01
N THR A 338 -8.32 -30.20 -47.26
CA THR A 338 -9.10 -29.04 -47.69
C THR A 338 -9.68 -28.25 -46.51
N GLN A 339 -9.75 -28.85 -45.33
CA GLN A 339 -10.10 -28.17 -44.08
C GLN A 339 -9.32 -28.81 -42.93
N THR A 340 -8.63 -28.01 -42.12
CA THR A 340 -7.91 -28.49 -40.94
C THR A 340 -8.86 -28.63 -39.75
N ALA A 341 -8.67 -29.67 -38.94
CA ALA A 341 -9.44 -29.80 -37.70
C ALA A 341 -9.12 -28.66 -36.70
N GLN A 342 -10.18 -28.15 -36.07
CA GLN A 342 -10.13 -27.20 -34.97
C GLN A 342 -11.09 -27.67 -33.88
N LYS A 343 -10.54 -27.93 -32.69
CA LYS A 343 -11.36 -28.28 -31.54
C LYS A 343 -12.15 -27.06 -31.07
N SER A 344 -13.38 -27.31 -30.61
CA SER A 344 -14.13 -26.26 -29.92
C SER A 344 -13.41 -25.83 -28.65
N ARG A 345 -13.56 -24.55 -28.34
CA ARG A 345 -13.06 -23.97 -27.11
C ARG A 345 -14.06 -22.95 -26.62
N LEU A 346 -14.39 -23.05 -25.33
CA LEU A 346 -15.22 -22.05 -24.66
C LEU A 346 -14.46 -20.74 -24.56
N GLY A 347 -15.18 -19.64 -24.78
CA GLY A 347 -14.65 -18.31 -24.54
C GLY A 347 -14.58 -18.02 -23.05
N ASN A 348 -13.62 -17.20 -22.66
CA ASN A 348 -13.42 -16.78 -21.28
C ASN A 348 -13.64 -15.28 -21.15
N TYR A 349 -14.13 -14.85 -19.99
CA TYR A 349 -14.11 -13.44 -19.62
C TYR A 349 -12.68 -13.03 -19.27
N GLN A 350 -12.36 -11.78 -19.51
CA GLN A 350 -11.10 -11.21 -19.03
C GLN A 350 -11.25 -10.80 -17.57
N VAL A 351 -10.29 -11.17 -16.73
CA VAL A 351 -10.12 -10.68 -15.37
C VAL A 351 -8.70 -10.16 -15.21
N THR A 352 -8.57 -8.86 -15.01
CA THR A 352 -7.26 -8.19 -14.85
C THR A 352 -7.26 -7.34 -13.59
N THR A 353 -6.33 -7.59 -12.69
CA THR A 353 -6.05 -6.70 -11.55
C THR A 353 -5.02 -5.66 -11.95
N VAL A 354 -5.35 -4.40 -11.68
CA VAL A 354 -4.50 -3.23 -11.92
C VAL A 354 -4.04 -2.70 -10.57
N MET A 355 -2.75 -2.77 -10.33
CA MET A 355 -2.07 -2.11 -9.23
C MET A 355 -1.72 -0.68 -9.63
N ILE A 356 -2.07 0.26 -8.77
CA ILE A 356 -1.93 1.70 -8.96
C ILE A 356 -0.96 2.21 -7.91
N GLN A 357 0.09 2.92 -8.32
CA GLN A 357 1.10 3.48 -7.43
C GLN A 357 1.47 4.91 -7.82
N GLY A 358 1.93 5.70 -6.84
CA GLY A 358 2.43 7.07 -7.07
C GLY A 358 1.38 8.16 -6.86
N THR A 359 1.67 9.33 -7.43
CA THR A 359 0.86 10.55 -7.30
C THR A 359 0.80 11.28 -8.62
N VAL A 360 -0.36 11.84 -8.94
CA VAL A 360 -0.59 12.59 -10.16
C VAL A 360 0.24 13.88 -10.16
N LYS A 361 1.04 14.09 -11.21
CA LYS A 361 1.97 15.23 -11.32
C LYS A 361 1.31 16.51 -11.83
N GLU A 362 0.36 16.39 -12.75
CA GLU A 362 -0.34 17.50 -13.39
C GLU A 362 -1.83 17.20 -13.52
N ASN A 363 -2.66 18.23 -13.67
CA ASN A 363 -4.07 18.01 -13.97
C ASN A 363 -4.20 17.35 -15.34
N GLY A 364 -5.13 16.41 -15.50
CA GLY A 364 -5.29 15.71 -16.77
C GLY A 364 -6.41 14.69 -16.77
N VAL A 365 -6.42 13.85 -17.79
CA VAL A 365 -7.41 12.80 -17.98
C VAL A 365 -6.72 11.49 -18.30
N PHE A 366 -7.04 10.44 -17.55
CA PHE A 366 -6.66 9.08 -17.88
C PHE A 366 -7.70 8.44 -18.78
N GLN A 367 -7.24 7.79 -19.85
CA GLN A 367 -8.06 6.84 -20.59
C GLN A 367 -7.89 5.47 -19.97
N VAL A 368 -8.95 5.00 -19.31
CA VAL A 368 -8.99 3.72 -18.62
C VAL A 368 -10.07 2.87 -19.28
N ALA A 369 -9.69 1.78 -19.94
CA ALA A 369 -10.56 0.81 -20.59
C ALA A 369 -11.62 1.44 -21.53
N GLY A 370 -11.23 2.53 -22.22
CA GLY A 370 -12.08 3.32 -23.13
C GLY A 370 -12.82 4.49 -22.46
N GLU A 371 -12.84 4.56 -21.13
CA GLU A 371 -13.46 5.64 -20.37
C GLU A 371 -12.48 6.76 -20.02
N ARG A 372 -12.99 7.99 -19.94
CA ARG A 372 -12.23 9.16 -19.51
C ARG A 372 -12.40 9.37 -17.99
N VAL A 373 -11.29 9.37 -17.26
CA VAL A 373 -11.22 9.59 -15.81
C VAL A 373 -10.40 10.85 -15.54
N GLU A 374 -11.04 11.88 -14.99
CA GLU A 374 -10.39 13.16 -14.68
C GLU A 374 -9.55 13.06 -13.40
N VAL A 375 -8.31 13.55 -13.46
CA VAL A 375 -7.36 13.53 -12.36
C VAL A 375 -6.77 14.92 -12.10
N GLN A 376 -6.50 15.19 -10.83
CA GLN A 376 -5.94 16.45 -10.36
C GLN A 376 -4.53 16.21 -9.81
N LYS A 377 -3.68 17.22 -9.98
CA LYS A 377 -2.34 17.26 -9.40
C LYS A 377 -2.42 17.01 -7.89
N GLY A 378 -1.62 16.07 -7.40
CA GLY A 378 -1.62 15.67 -5.99
C GLY A 378 -2.61 14.55 -5.65
N ASP A 379 -3.42 14.07 -6.60
CA ASP A 379 -4.19 12.84 -6.39
C ASP A 379 -3.24 11.66 -6.18
N ASP A 380 -3.33 11.03 -5.03
CA ASP A 380 -2.62 9.78 -4.73
C ASP A 380 -3.27 8.57 -5.43
N TYR A 381 -2.54 7.45 -5.43
CA TYR A 381 -2.99 6.16 -5.96
C TYR A 381 -4.38 5.74 -5.48
N SER A 382 -4.78 6.07 -4.25
CA SER A 382 -6.06 5.68 -3.66
C SER A 382 -7.19 6.53 -4.24
N LYS A 383 -7.00 7.86 -4.31
CA LYS A 383 -7.94 8.78 -4.96
C LYS A 383 -8.14 8.41 -6.43
N VAL A 384 -7.06 8.10 -7.14
CA VAL A 384 -7.12 7.64 -8.53
C VAL A 384 -7.93 6.34 -8.64
N ALA A 385 -7.68 5.36 -7.77
CA ALA A 385 -8.43 4.11 -7.74
C ALA A 385 -9.94 4.32 -7.48
N HIS A 386 -10.29 5.21 -6.54
CA HIS A 386 -11.67 5.59 -6.26
C HIS A 386 -12.36 6.29 -7.44
N LYS A 387 -11.65 7.20 -8.13
CA LYS A 387 -12.17 7.86 -9.32
C LYS A 387 -12.46 6.87 -10.44
N ILE A 388 -11.54 5.93 -10.67
CA ILE A 388 -11.74 4.83 -11.63
C ILE A 388 -12.95 3.99 -11.19
N TYR A 389 -12.97 3.47 -9.96
CA TYR A 389 -14.08 2.66 -9.46
C TYR A 389 -15.45 3.35 -9.62
N ASN A 390 -15.55 4.62 -9.22
CA ASN A 390 -16.78 5.40 -9.33
C ASN A 390 -17.23 5.60 -10.78
N LYS A 391 -16.29 5.83 -11.70
CA LYS A 391 -16.59 5.95 -13.14
C LYS A 391 -17.20 4.66 -13.70
N PHE A 392 -16.81 3.51 -13.16
CA PHE A 392 -17.19 2.20 -13.67
C PHE A 392 -18.38 1.51 -12.97
N LYS A 393 -18.98 2.12 -11.94
CA LYS A 393 -20.12 1.53 -11.18
C LYS A 393 -21.27 1.02 -12.07
N ASN A 394 -21.60 1.77 -13.12
CA ASN A 394 -22.69 1.45 -14.05
C ASN A 394 -22.19 1.13 -15.47
N ASN A 395 -20.92 0.75 -15.63
CA ASN A 395 -20.37 0.48 -16.95
C ASN A 395 -20.93 -0.83 -17.55
N GLU A 396 -21.27 -0.82 -18.84
CA GLU A 396 -21.87 -1.98 -19.52
C GLU A 396 -20.86 -3.09 -19.84
N ASN A 397 -19.58 -2.74 -19.98
CA ASN A 397 -18.56 -3.65 -20.47
C ASN A 397 -17.67 -4.21 -19.36
N TRP A 398 -17.53 -3.48 -18.26
CA TRP A 398 -16.63 -3.83 -17.16
C TRP A 398 -17.34 -3.75 -15.81
N LEU A 399 -17.06 -4.73 -14.95
CA LEU A 399 -17.26 -4.66 -13.51
C LEU A 399 -15.91 -4.31 -12.88
N VAL A 400 -15.86 -3.29 -12.04
CA VAL A 400 -14.63 -2.88 -11.36
C VAL A 400 -14.83 -3.00 -9.87
N GLU A 401 -13.93 -3.71 -9.20
CA GLU A 401 -13.99 -3.98 -7.76
C GLU A 401 -12.64 -3.68 -7.11
N PHE A 402 -12.66 -3.26 -5.85
CA PHE A 402 -11.43 -3.13 -5.07
C PHE A 402 -10.96 -4.51 -4.62
N LYS A 403 -9.70 -4.82 -4.88
CA LYS A 403 -9.06 -6.04 -4.38
C LYS A 403 -8.17 -5.69 -3.18
N TYR A 404 -8.54 -6.20 -2.01
CA TYR A 404 -7.81 -5.95 -0.77
C TYR A 404 -6.37 -6.49 -0.86
N VAL A 405 -5.38 -5.63 -0.63
CA VAL A 405 -3.98 -6.05 -0.41
C VAL A 405 -3.38 -5.22 0.72
N GLN A 406 -2.52 -5.86 1.50
CA GLN A 406 -1.73 -5.33 2.62
C GLN A 406 -1.14 -3.94 2.36
N ALA A 407 -1.30 -3.08 3.37
CA ALA A 407 -0.44 -1.97 3.78
C ALA A 407 0.61 -1.46 2.77
N GLY A 408 0.42 -0.23 2.26
CA GLY A 408 1.46 0.51 1.52
C GLY A 408 0.91 1.52 0.51
N TYR A 409 1.83 2.23 -0.17
CA TYR A 409 1.58 3.27 -1.18
C TYR A 409 1.02 2.74 -2.53
N LYS A 410 0.01 1.87 -2.48
CA LYS A 410 -0.59 1.23 -3.65
C LYS A 410 -2.07 0.90 -3.46
N ALA A 411 -2.85 0.94 -4.54
CA ALA A 411 -4.23 0.48 -4.59
C ALA A 411 -4.38 -0.59 -5.68
N ASN A 412 -5.29 -1.55 -5.49
CA ASN A 412 -5.58 -2.56 -6.51
C ASN A 412 -7.06 -2.54 -6.85
N ILE A 413 -7.35 -2.46 -8.14
CA ILE A 413 -8.69 -2.61 -8.69
C ILE A 413 -8.70 -3.75 -9.69
N THR A 414 -9.70 -4.60 -9.62
CA THR A 414 -9.90 -5.72 -10.55
C THR A 414 -10.97 -5.33 -11.56
N PHE A 415 -10.62 -5.46 -12.83
CA PHE A 415 -11.53 -5.33 -13.96
C PHE A 415 -11.96 -6.72 -14.40
N THR A 416 -13.26 -6.98 -14.30
CA THR A 416 -13.90 -8.18 -14.82
C THR A 416 -14.74 -7.79 -16.03
N SER A 417 -14.48 -8.40 -17.18
CA SER A 417 -15.27 -8.18 -18.37
C SER A 417 -16.67 -8.76 -18.20
N LYS A 418 -17.71 -7.99 -18.53
CA LYS A 418 -19.11 -8.46 -18.52
C LYS A 418 -19.49 -9.22 -19.80
N LYS A 419 -18.66 -9.12 -20.84
CA LYS A 419 -18.87 -9.75 -22.16
C LYS A 419 -17.64 -10.59 -22.52
N ILE A 420 -17.84 -11.68 -23.27
CA ILE A 420 -16.74 -12.45 -23.84
C ILE A 420 -16.11 -11.63 -24.96
N ARG A 421 -14.79 -11.47 -24.93
CA ARG A 421 -14.02 -10.70 -25.90
C ARG A 421 -12.56 -11.12 -25.86
N GLU A 422 -11.81 -10.69 -26.89
CA GLU A 422 -10.36 -10.79 -26.89
C GLU A 422 -9.73 -9.97 -25.75
N HIS A 423 -8.59 -10.47 -25.28
CA HIS A 423 -7.87 -9.90 -24.15
C HIS A 423 -7.30 -8.51 -24.46
N VAL A 424 -7.57 -7.55 -23.57
CA VAL A 424 -7.00 -6.20 -23.63
C VAL A 424 -5.78 -6.14 -22.72
N ASN A 425 -4.58 -6.02 -23.31
CA ASN A 425 -3.30 -6.04 -22.59
C ASN A 425 -3.09 -4.84 -21.68
N SER A 426 -3.54 -3.65 -22.09
CA SER A 426 -3.34 -2.41 -21.35
C SER A 426 -4.66 -1.70 -21.16
N LEU A 427 -5.17 -1.73 -19.93
CA LEU A 427 -6.40 -1.04 -19.57
C LEU A 427 -6.19 0.45 -19.32
N VAL A 428 -4.95 0.95 -19.26
CA VAL A 428 -4.67 2.38 -19.10
C VAL A 428 -3.64 2.82 -20.13
N VAL A 429 -3.91 3.94 -20.80
CA VAL A 429 -3.09 4.43 -21.93
C VAL A 429 -1.98 5.38 -21.48
N SER A 430 -2.14 6.11 -20.38
CA SER A 430 -1.09 6.97 -19.82
C SER A 430 -1.24 7.19 -18.32
N GLY A 431 -0.11 7.24 -17.62
CA GLY A 431 -0.02 7.51 -16.19
C GLY A 431 0.74 8.80 -15.94
N ASN A 432 0.02 9.89 -15.68
CA ASN A 432 0.57 11.23 -15.40
C ASN A 432 1.27 11.26 -14.02
N GLY A 433 2.37 10.52 -13.87
CA GLY A 433 3.03 10.27 -12.59
C GLY A 433 2.50 9.08 -11.79
N ILE A 434 1.41 8.46 -12.26
CA ILE A 434 0.85 7.23 -11.70
C ILE A 434 1.41 6.02 -12.47
N GLU A 435 1.91 5.04 -11.74
CA GLU A 435 2.33 3.75 -12.30
C GLU A 435 1.17 2.75 -12.23
N PHE A 436 0.87 2.10 -13.36
CA PHE A 436 -0.12 1.04 -13.46
C PHE A 436 0.58 -0.28 -13.78
N LYS A 437 0.45 -1.28 -12.90
CA LYS A 437 0.95 -2.65 -13.11
C LYS A 437 -0.21 -3.61 -13.24
N TYR A 438 -0.12 -4.53 -14.21
CA TYR A 438 -1.21 -5.44 -14.56
C TYR A 438 -0.90 -6.86 -14.11
N THR A 439 -1.89 -7.52 -13.53
CA THR A 439 -1.88 -8.96 -13.25
C THR A 439 -3.11 -9.56 -13.90
N ASN A 440 -2.91 -10.33 -14.97
CA ASN A 440 -3.99 -11.02 -15.67
C ASN A 440 -4.30 -12.32 -14.93
N GLU A 441 -5.48 -12.37 -14.32
CA GLU A 441 -5.98 -13.55 -13.61
C GLU A 441 -6.67 -14.50 -14.59
N GLU A 442 -7.44 -13.94 -15.52
CA GLU A 442 -8.02 -14.67 -16.65
C GLU A 442 -7.86 -13.87 -17.94
N TYR A 443 -7.43 -14.57 -19.00
CA TYR A 443 -7.32 -13.99 -20.33
C TYR A 443 -8.65 -14.08 -21.07
N GLY A 444 -9.16 -12.93 -21.52
CA GLY A 444 -10.34 -12.88 -22.37
C GLY A 444 -10.07 -13.60 -23.70
N THR A 445 -10.93 -14.53 -24.08
CA THR A 445 -10.81 -15.22 -25.38
C THR A 445 -12.16 -15.49 -26.00
N LEU A 446 -12.24 -15.35 -27.32
CA LEU A 446 -13.46 -15.64 -28.06
C LEU A 446 -13.74 -17.15 -28.11
N PRO A 447 -15.02 -17.55 -28.11
CA PRO A 447 -15.38 -18.94 -28.31
C PRO A 447 -15.02 -19.35 -29.74
N ILE A 448 -14.53 -20.56 -29.87
CA ILE A 448 -14.17 -21.16 -31.14
C ILE A 448 -15.10 -22.35 -31.38
N GLY A 449 -15.75 -22.36 -32.54
CA GLY A 449 -16.56 -23.49 -33.00
C GLY A 449 -15.70 -24.69 -33.38
N GLU A 450 -16.27 -25.88 -33.28
CA GLU A 450 -15.63 -27.09 -33.78
C GLU A 450 -15.64 -27.12 -35.32
N MET A 451 -14.49 -27.40 -35.91
CA MET A 451 -14.36 -27.68 -37.35
C MET A 451 -13.70 -29.04 -37.52
N ALA A 452 -14.37 -29.98 -38.17
CA ALA A 452 -13.80 -31.28 -38.49
C ALA A 452 -12.74 -31.16 -39.60
N GLU A 453 -11.71 -32.02 -39.59
CA GLU A 453 -10.81 -32.11 -40.73
C GLU A 453 -11.54 -32.70 -41.94
N ILE A 454 -11.24 -32.16 -43.12
CA ILE A 454 -11.72 -32.68 -44.40
C ILE A 454 -10.49 -33.02 -45.25
N CYS A 455 -10.37 -34.30 -45.60
CA CYS A 455 -9.40 -34.81 -46.55
C CYS A 455 -10.12 -35.12 -47.87
N THR A 456 -9.68 -34.48 -48.95
CA THR A 456 -10.21 -34.69 -50.29
C THR A 456 -9.23 -35.52 -51.10
N VAL A 457 -9.70 -36.63 -51.64
CA VAL A 457 -8.95 -37.52 -52.52
C VAL A 457 -9.49 -37.38 -53.93
N THR A 458 -8.65 -36.93 -54.86
CA THR A 458 -9.01 -36.76 -56.27
C THR A 458 -8.39 -37.89 -57.09
N VAL A 459 -9.22 -38.57 -57.90
CA VAL A 459 -8.74 -39.53 -58.90
C VAL A 459 -8.25 -38.76 -60.12
N LEU A 460 -6.99 -38.99 -60.49
CA LEU A 460 -6.30 -38.21 -61.51
C LEU A 460 -6.45 -38.79 -62.92
N ASP A 461 -6.62 -40.10 -63.07
CA ASP A 461 -6.62 -40.78 -64.37
C ASP A 461 -7.65 -41.92 -64.46
N ASN A 462 -8.05 -42.23 -65.71
CA ASN A 462 -8.87 -43.40 -66.01
C ASN A 462 -8.03 -44.68 -65.95
N SER A 463 -8.67 -45.82 -65.70
CA SER A 463 -8.01 -47.12 -65.70
C SER A 463 -7.84 -47.64 -67.13
N LYS A 464 -6.60 -47.92 -67.55
CA LYS A 464 -6.29 -48.45 -68.88
C LYS A 464 -6.19 -49.98 -68.94
N LEU A 465 -6.07 -50.64 -67.78
CA LEU A 465 -5.84 -52.07 -67.65
C LEU A 465 -6.55 -52.58 -66.39
N ASN A 466 -6.88 -53.87 -66.38
CA ASN A 466 -7.36 -54.51 -65.15
C ASN A 466 -6.25 -54.52 -64.10
N ASN A 467 -6.50 -53.95 -62.93
CA ASN A 467 -5.51 -53.90 -61.85
C ASN A 467 -6.20 -53.89 -60.47
N THR A 468 -5.47 -54.13 -59.40
CA THR A 468 -5.95 -53.95 -58.02
C THR A 468 -5.19 -52.79 -57.39
N LEU A 469 -5.92 -51.75 -57.02
CA LEU A 469 -5.41 -50.57 -56.33
C LEU A 469 -5.35 -50.84 -54.83
N LYS A 470 -4.16 -50.74 -54.22
CA LYS A 470 -4.01 -50.79 -52.77
C LYS A 470 -3.94 -49.37 -52.22
N ILE A 471 -4.80 -49.07 -51.25
CA ILE A 471 -4.93 -47.74 -50.67
C ILE A 471 -4.68 -47.84 -49.17
N LYS A 472 -3.83 -46.96 -48.65
CA LYS A 472 -3.60 -46.80 -47.22
C LYS A 472 -4.17 -45.47 -46.76
N VAL A 473 -4.91 -45.50 -45.66
CA VAL A 473 -5.43 -44.31 -44.96
C VAL A 473 -4.74 -44.23 -43.61
N SER A 474 -3.92 -43.21 -43.39
CA SER A 474 -3.12 -43.07 -42.17
C SER A 474 -2.96 -41.62 -41.73
N SER A 475 -2.50 -41.45 -40.49
CA SER A 475 -2.11 -40.17 -39.90
C SER A 475 -0.72 -40.33 -39.28
N ASP A 476 0.22 -39.51 -39.72
CA ASP A 476 1.56 -39.46 -39.12
C ASP A 476 1.56 -38.72 -37.79
N VAL A 477 0.61 -37.80 -37.59
CA VAL A 477 0.49 -36.99 -36.36
C VAL A 477 0.23 -37.87 -35.14
N ILE A 478 -0.62 -38.89 -35.30
CA ILE A 478 -0.92 -39.85 -34.23
C ILE A 478 -0.30 -41.23 -34.48
N ASN A 479 0.57 -41.35 -35.49
CA ASN A 479 1.23 -42.59 -35.90
C ASN A 479 0.25 -43.78 -36.02
N GLN A 480 -0.87 -43.59 -36.72
CA GLN A 480 -1.93 -44.58 -36.84
C GLN A 480 -2.29 -44.83 -38.30
N THR A 481 -2.43 -46.11 -38.66
CA THR A 481 -3.09 -46.52 -39.92
C THR A 481 -4.54 -46.89 -39.61
N PHE A 482 -5.48 -46.22 -40.27
CA PHE A 482 -6.93 -46.47 -40.09
C PHE A 482 -7.38 -47.68 -40.91
N ALA A 483 -6.91 -47.78 -42.16
CA ALA A 483 -7.22 -48.90 -43.03
C ALA A 483 -6.19 -49.07 -44.14
N THR A 484 -6.06 -50.32 -44.59
CA THR A 484 -5.46 -50.69 -45.87
C THR A 484 -6.51 -51.42 -46.69
N LEU A 485 -6.82 -50.92 -47.88
CA LEU A 485 -7.91 -51.39 -48.73
C LEU A 485 -7.38 -51.87 -50.08
N SER A 486 -8.07 -52.81 -50.69
CA SER A 486 -7.80 -53.26 -52.06
C SER A 486 -9.04 -53.07 -52.92
N VAL A 487 -8.90 -52.34 -54.03
CA VAL A 487 -9.99 -51.97 -54.93
C VAL A 487 -9.69 -52.51 -56.33
N LYS A 488 -10.57 -53.37 -56.85
CA LYS A 488 -10.41 -53.92 -58.20
C LYS A 488 -10.84 -52.90 -59.26
N LEU A 489 -9.95 -52.60 -60.20
CA LEU A 489 -10.16 -51.73 -61.34
C LEU A 489 -10.28 -52.55 -62.61
N GLU A 490 -11.19 -52.15 -63.48
CA GLU A 490 -11.38 -52.72 -64.81
C GLU A 490 -10.79 -51.77 -65.86
N SER A 491 -10.37 -52.32 -66.99
CA SER A 491 -9.96 -51.53 -68.15
C SER A 491 -11.15 -50.71 -68.65
N GLY A 492 -10.94 -49.41 -68.84
CA GLY A 492 -11.98 -48.46 -69.25
C GLY A 492 -12.76 -47.81 -68.11
N ASP A 493 -12.50 -48.14 -66.83
CA ASP A 493 -13.13 -47.42 -65.72
C ASP A 493 -12.76 -45.92 -65.75
N SER A 494 -13.77 -45.05 -65.73
CA SER A 494 -13.59 -43.59 -65.64
C SER A 494 -13.13 -43.15 -64.24
N LYS A 495 -12.59 -41.94 -64.11
CA LYS A 495 -12.18 -41.36 -62.81
C LYS A 495 -13.31 -41.38 -61.78
N GLU A 496 -14.54 -41.11 -62.21
CA GLU A 496 -15.74 -41.11 -61.37
C GLU A 496 -16.08 -42.53 -60.90
N LYS A 497 -16.01 -43.52 -61.80
CA LYS A 497 -16.27 -44.93 -61.46
C LYS A 497 -15.18 -45.48 -60.53
N ILE A 498 -13.92 -45.08 -60.72
CA ILE A 498 -12.82 -45.40 -59.80
C ILE A 498 -13.09 -44.76 -58.43
N ALA A 499 -13.45 -43.47 -58.38
CA ALA A 499 -13.78 -42.77 -57.14
C ALA A 499 -14.96 -43.41 -56.41
N GLU A 500 -15.97 -43.88 -57.15
CA GLU A 500 -17.12 -44.62 -56.63
C GLU A 500 -16.66 -45.92 -55.95
N LYS A 501 -15.90 -46.76 -56.66
CA LYS A 501 -15.35 -48.02 -56.13
C LYS A 501 -14.52 -47.79 -54.86
N ILE A 502 -13.65 -46.78 -54.85
CA ILE A 502 -12.85 -46.42 -53.66
C ILE A 502 -13.75 -45.94 -52.52
N SER A 503 -14.72 -45.06 -52.80
CA SER A 503 -15.63 -44.54 -51.78
C SER A 503 -16.47 -45.64 -51.13
N ASN A 504 -16.89 -46.64 -51.90
CA ASN A 504 -17.64 -47.80 -51.41
C ASN A 504 -16.75 -48.70 -50.53
N ALA A 505 -15.51 -48.96 -50.94
CA ALA A 505 -14.55 -49.70 -50.13
C ALA A 505 -14.25 -48.99 -48.79
N LEU A 506 -14.11 -47.66 -48.81
CA LEU A 506 -13.92 -46.85 -47.61
C LEU A 506 -15.15 -46.89 -46.67
N ARG A 507 -16.37 -46.75 -47.21
CA ARG A 507 -17.61 -46.82 -46.42
C ARG A 507 -17.82 -48.18 -45.77
N SER A 508 -17.49 -49.25 -46.47
CA SER A 508 -17.63 -50.62 -45.98
C SER A 508 -16.58 -51.00 -44.92
N ASN A 509 -15.51 -50.22 -44.78
CA ASN A 509 -14.49 -50.47 -43.77
C ASN A 509 -14.94 -49.95 -42.39
N PHE A 510 -14.95 -50.83 -41.40
CA PHE A 510 -15.40 -50.50 -40.04
C PHE A 510 -14.59 -49.37 -39.41
N ASN A 511 -13.26 -49.43 -39.45
CA ASN A 511 -12.43 -48.38 -38.87
C ASN A 511 -12.67 -47.03 -39.55
N ILE A 512 -12.75 -46.99 -40.88
CA ILE A 512 -13.02 -45.75 -41.60
C ILE A 512 -14.40 -45.19 -41.22
N SER A 513 -15.45 -46.00 -41.27
CA SER A 513 -16.81 -45.56 -40.94
C SER A 513 -16.99 -45.15 -39.46
N GLN A 514 -16.16 -45.64 -38.54
CA GLN A 514 -16.16 -45.18 -37.15
C GLN A 514 -15.63 -43.75 -37.01
N TYR A 515 -14.57 -43.38 -37.73
CA TYR A 515 -13.90 -42.09 -37.55
C TYR A 515 -14.29 -41.02 -38.58
N PHE A 516 -14.77 -41.43 -39.76
CA PHE A 516 -15.00 -40.55 -40.90
C PHE A 516 -16.36 -40.78 -41.56
N ASN A 517 -16.95 -39.69 -42.04
CA ASN A 517 -18.02 -39.69 -43.02
C ASN A 517 -17.40 -39.62 -44.42
N VAL A 518 -17.80 -40.53 -45.32
CA VAL A 518 -17.25 -40.62 -46.68
C VAL A 518 -18.30 -40.20 -47.69
N LYS A 519 -18.04 -39.11 -48.42
CA LYS A 519 -18.88 -38.62 -49.52
C LYS A 519 -18.15 -38.80 -50.84
N ASN A 520 -18.88 -39.18 -51.89
CA ASN A 520 -18.37 -39.17 -53.25
C ASN A 520 -18.95 -37.96 -53.97
N GLN A 521 -18.12 -37.24 -54.72
CA GLN A 521 -18.51 -36.13 -55.58
C GLN A 521 -17.74 -36.23 -56.91
N GLY A 522 -18.28 -37.01 -57.86
CA GLY A 522 -17.66 -37.20 -59.16
C GLY A 522 -16.32 -37.93 -59.05
N SER A 523 -15.24 -37.30 -59.51
CA SER A 523 -13.87 -37.85 -59.38
C SER A 523 -13.24 -37.64 -58.00
N GLN A 524 -13.95 -36.96 -57.08
CA GLN A 524 -13.46 -36.65 -55.74
C GLN A 524 -14.15 -37.48 -54.66
N ILE A 525 -13.38 -37.81 -53.62
CA ILE A 525 -13.82 -38.53 -52.43
C ILE A 525 -13.48 -37.66 -51.23
N ILE A 526 -14.48 -37.34 -50.43
CA ILE A 526 -14.36 -36.44 -49.28
C ILE A 526 -14.50 -37.27 -48.01
N LEU A 527 -13.43 -37.31 -47.22
CA LEU A 527 -13.41 -37.89 -45.88
C LEU A 527 -13.51 -36.75 -44.87
N THR A 528 -14.64 -36.66 -44.18
CA THR A 528 -14.86 -35.68 -43.09
C THR A 528 -14.80 -36.40 -41.75
N GLN A 529 -13.97 -35.91 -40.83
CA GLN A 529 -13.95 -36.48 -39.48
C GLN A 529 -15.29 -36.34 -38.78
N LYS A 530 -15.66 -37.33 -37.95
CA LYS A 530 -16.83 -37.24 -37.07
C LYS A 530 -16.58 -36.44 -35.79
N VAL A 531 -15.31 -36.39 -35.36
CA VAL A 531 -14.86 -35.61 -34.21
C VAL A 531 -13.60 -34.87 -34.61
N ALA A 532 -13.52 -33.57 -34.34
CA ALA A 532 -12.40 -32.74 -34.74
C ALA A 532 -11.12 -33.09 -33.96
N TYR A 533 -10.26 -33.88 -34.60
CA TYR A 533 -8.91 -34.16 -34.13
C TYR A 533 -7.91 -33.75 -35.20
N LYS A 534 -6.78 -33.17 -34.78
CA LYS A 534 -5.70 -32.87 -35.70
C LYS A 534 -5.05 -34.18 -36.13
N LEU A 535 -5.44 -34.69 -37.31
CA LEU A 535 -4.93 -35.96 -37.84
C LEU A 535 -3.96 -35.71 -38.99
N ASN A 536 -4.16 -34.67 -39.79
CA ASN A 536 -3.44 -34.50 -41.06
C ASN A 536 -3.50 -35.79 -41.89
N LEU A 537 -4.72 -36.23 -42.17
CA LEU A 537 -5.00 -37.50 -42.83
C LEU A 537 -4.32 -37.60 -44.20
N LYS A 538 -3.67 -38.73 -44.45
CA LYS A 538 -3.05 -39.08 -45.72
C LYS A 538 -3.78 -40.28 -46.33
N VAL A 539 -4.05 -40.18 -47.63
CA VAL A 539 -4.61 -41.28 -48.42
C VAL A 539 -3.69 -41.52 -49.61
N GLU A 540 -2.96 -42.63 -49.58
CA GLU A 540 -1.88 -42.91 -50.51
C GLU A 540 -2.00 -44.31 -51.13
N LEU A 541 -1.36 -44.50 -52.28
CA LEU A 541 -1.21 -45.80 -52.91
C LEU A 541 0.01 -46.50 -52.33
N ILE A 542 -0.09 -47.81 -52.10
CA ILE A 542 0.99 -48.64 -51.54
C ILE A 542 1.29 -49.90 -52.34
#